data_AF-A0A1G6Z0Y1-F1
#
_entry.id   AF-A0A1G6Z0Y1-F1
#
_cell.length_a   1.000
_cell.length_b   1.000
_cell.length_c   1.000
_cell.angle_alpha   90.00
_cell.angle_beta   90.00
_cell.angle_gamma   90.00
#
_symmetry.space_group_name_H-M   'P 1'
#
loop_
_entity.id
_entity.type
_entity.pdbx_description
1 polymer ?
#
loop_
_entity_poly.entity_id
_entity_poly.type
_entity_poly.pdbx_seq_one_letter_code
_entity_poly.pdbx_strand_id
1 'polypeptide(L)'
;MSNTESPDGPPSFEDAFRDDDVEQRIYGTILQTREPATASAIAEQAECDPKTARKYLGWFSDLGIVTRHDGHPTTYERNDAYFQWRRINQLAAEHTVDELQEHVRTLTTRITDYEDTYDATTPAAVDAVDAAETSDERTIDDVYSDLADWATARDERKRYERARQQRAGAETDQASG
;
A
#
# COMPACT_ATOMS: atom_id res chain seq x y z
N MET A 1 8.55 5.35 -42.40
CA MET A 1 7.22 5.02 -41.85
C MET A 1 6.99 5.99 -40.71
N SER A 2 6.10 6.95 -40.93
CA SER A 2 5.84 8.06 -40.01
C SER A 2 5.21 7.55 -38.73
N ASN A 3 5.84 7.82 -37.58
CA ASN A 3 5.19 7.65 -36.29
C ASN A 3 4.33 8.90 -36.06
N THR A 4 3.02 8.76 -36.11
CA THR A 4 2.08 9.83 -35.78
C THR A 4 2.05 9.95 -34.26
N GLU A 5 2.92 10.79 -33.71
CA GLU A 5 2.73 11.31 -32.35
C GLU A 5 1.40 12.07 -32.32
N SER A 6 0.42 11.52 -31.60
CA SER A 6 -0.80 12.23 -31.26
C SER A 6 -0.45 13.13 -30.06
N PRO A 7 -0.45 14.47 -30.20
CA PRO A 7 0.07 15.37 -29.17
C PRO A 7 -0.81 15.45 -27.90
N ASP A 8 -1.90 14.69 -27.85
CA ASP A 8 -2.90 14.69 -26.77
C ASP A 8 -3.03 13.34 -26.04
N GLY A 9 -2.18 12.36 -26.37
CA GLY A 9 -2.14 11.05 -25.69
C GLY A 9 -1.21 11.02 -24.47
N PRO A 10 -1.38 10.05 -23.56
CA PRO A 10 -0.31 9.68 -22.63
C PRO A 10 0.90 9.10 -23.42
N PRO A 11 2.14 9.25 -22.90
CA PRO A 11 3.33 8.69 -23.55
C PRO A 11 3.26 7.16 -23.68
N SER A 12 4.03 6.61 -24.62
CA SER A 12 4.12 5.16 -24.85
C SER A 12 4.80 4.45 -23.69
N PHE A 13 4.30 3.26 -23.33
CA PHE A 13 4.86 2.40 -22.28
C PHE A 13 6.32 1.98 -22.52
N GLU A 14 6.81 2.04 -23.76
CA GLU A 14 8.13 1.54 -24.15
C GLU A 14 9.29 2.52 -23.84
N ASP A 15 9.00 3.79 -23.54
CA ASP A 15 9.98 4.85 -23.21
C ASP A 15 9.70 5.49 -21.83
N ALA A 16 9.09 4.73 -20.92
CA ALA A 16 8.38 5.31 -19.78
C ALA A 16 9.25 6.02 -18.72
N PHE A 17 10.57 5.82 -18.65
CA PHE A 17 11.32 6.19 -17.42
C PHE A 17 12.75 6.70 -17.67
N ARG A 18 12.91 8.03 -17.70
CA ARG A 18 14.17 8.77 -17.49
C ARG A 18 14.08 9.56 -16.17
N ASP A 19 15.18 9.72 -15.45
CA ASP A 19 15.29 10.33 -14.11
C ASP A 19 14.70 11.76 -13.94
N ASP A 20 14.30 12.45 -15.03
CA ASP A 20 13.65 13.77 -15.01
C ASP A 20 12.13 13.72 -15.31
N ASP A 21 11.52 12.54 -15.38
CA ASP A 21 10.12 12.41 -15.80
C ASP A 21 9.14 12.94 -14.73
N VAL A 22 8.38 13.96 -15.12
CA VAL A 22 7.31 14.56 -14.31
C VAL A 22 6.29 13.50 -13.89
N GLU A 23 6.03 12.50 -14.74
CA GLU A 23 5.14 11.38 -14.40
C GLU A 23 5.63 10.59 -13.19
N GLN A 24 6.91 10.23 -13.16
CA GLN A 24 7.49 9.49 -12.03
C GLN A 24 7.46 10.29 -10.74
N ARG A 25 7.74 11.59 -10.79
CA ARG A 25 7.68 12.47 -9.61
C ARG A 25 6.25 12.60 -9.09
N ILE A 26 5.26 12.72 -9.99
CA ILE A 26 3.84 12.71 -9.60
C ILE A 26 3.46 11.36 -9.00
N TYR A 27 3.86 10.26 -9.62
CA TYR A 27 3.59 8.92 -9.09
C TYR A 27 4.22 8.70 -7.71
N GLY A 28 5.50 9.07 -7.52
CA GLY A 28 6.19 9.01 -6.23
C GLY A 28 5.53 9.89 -5.15
N THR A 29 4.97 11.03 -5.55
CA THR A 29 4.17 11.90 -4.67
C THR A 29 2.83 11.24 -4.30
N ILE A 30 2.14 10.63 -5.27
CA ILE A 30 0.89 9.89 -5.03
C ILE A 30 1.13 8.74 -4.04
N LEU A 31 2.23 8.01 -4.15
CA LEU A 31 2.55 6.92 -3.22
C LEU A 31 2.61 7.38 -1.74
N GLN A 32 2.87 8.67 -1.51
CA GLN A 32 2.95 9.30 -0.19
C GLN A 32 1.67 10.07 0.19
N THR A 33 0.77 10.33 -0.77
CA THR A 33 -0.47 11.11 -0.56
C THR A 33 -1.56 10.23 0.05
N ARG A 34 -1.49 10.04 1.37
CA ARG A 34 -2.45 9.22 2.15
C ARG A 34 -3.74 9.94 2.54
N GLU A 35 -3.77 11.27 2.38
CA GLU A 35 -4.94 12.11 2.62
C GLU A 35 -5.30 12.87 1.33
N PRO A 36 -6.59 13.21 1.10
CA PRO A 36 -6.99 13.94 -0.09
C PRO A 36 -6.25 15.27 -0.27
N ALA A 37 -5.48 15.38 -1.35
CA ALA A 37 -4.70 16.56 -1.70
C ALA A 37 -5.18 17.17 -3.03
N THR A 38 -5.09 18.49 -3.16
CA THR A 38 -5.42 19.16 -4.42
C THR A 38 -4.34 18.88 -5.47
N ALA A 39 -4.71 18.94 -6.76
CA ALA A 39 -3.71 18.82 -7.83
C ALA A 39 -2.60 19.88 -7.74
N SER A 40 -2.89 21.07 -7.20
CA SER A 40 -1.88 22.11 -7.00
C SER A 40 -0.87 21.74 -5.91
N ALA A 41 -1.32 21.15 -4.80
CA ALA A 41 -0.43 20.69 -3.73
C ALA A 41 0.45 19.53 -4.22
N ILE A 42 -0.12 18.59 -4.97
CA ILE A 42 0.64 17.49 -5.58
C ILE A 42 1.64 18.03 -6.61
N ALA A 43 1.28 19.04 -7.40
CA ALA A 43 2.18 19.66 -8.37
C ALA A 43 3.38 20.35 -7.72
N GLU A 44 3.16 21.03 -6.59
CA GLU A 44 4.22 21.67 -5.81
C GLU A 44 5.22 20.63 -5.30
N GLN A 45 4.73 19.53 -4.73
CA GLN A 45 5.58 18.46 -4.22
C GLN A 45 6.28 17.65 -5.32
N ALA A 46 5.65 17.50 -6.48
CA ALA A 46 6.24 16.86 -7.66
C ALA A 46 7.10 17.81 -8.50
N GLU A 47 7.24 19.08 -8.09
CA GLU A 47 7.98 20.13 -8.79
C GLU A 47 7.56 20.25 -10.28
N CYS A 48 6.25 20.35 -10.52
CA CYS A 48 5.65 20.50 -11.85
C CYS A 48 4.51 21.53 -11.84
N ASP A 49 3.94 21.81 -13.03
CA ASP A 49 2.81 22.74 -13.11
C ASP A 49 1.46 22.04 -12.78
N PRO A 50 0.48 22.75 -12.18
CA PRO A 50 -0.81 22.16 -11.82
C PRO A 50 -1.63 21.61 -12.99
N LYS A 51 -1.40 22.06 -14.23
CA LYS A 51 -2.11 21.54 -15.40
C LYS A 51 -1.58 20.14 -15.73
N THR A 52 -0.26 19.96 -15.72
CA THR A 52 0.38 18.66 -15.90
C THR A 52 0.00 17.68 -14.79
N ALA A 53 0.01 18.12 -13.52
CA ALA A 53 -0.46 17.29 -12.41
C ALA A 53 -1.90 16.81 -12.60
N ARG A 54 -2.84 17.69 -12.98
CA ARG A 54 -4.24 17.30 -13.25
C ARG A 54 -4.36 16.27 -14.38
N LYS A 55 -3.55 16.38 -15.43
CA LYS A 55 -3.54 15.42 -16.55
C LYS A 55 -3.19 14.02 -16.04
N TYR A 56 -2.07 13.88 -15.34
CA TYR A 56 -1.62 12.60 -14.82
C TYR A 56 -2.50 12.05 -13.70
N LEU A 57 -3.01 12.91 -12.81
CA LEU A 57 -3.95 12.50 -11.77
C LEU A 57 -5.28 12.00 -12.34
N GLY A 58 -5.75 12.58 -13.46
CA GLY A 58 -6.89 12.05 -14.21
C GLY A 58 -6.60 10.65 -14.73
N TRP A 59 -5.47 10.46 -15.41
CA TRP A 59 -5.06 9.16 -15.93
C TRP A 59 -4.85 8.11 -14.82
N PHE A 60 -4.21 8.46 -13.71
CA PHE A 60 -4.07 7.58 -12.55
C PHE A 60 -5.42 7.26 -11.89
N SER A 61 -6.39 8.16 -11.96
CA SER A 61 -7.76 7.88 -11.54
C SER A 61 -8.42 6.86 -12.46
N ASP A 62 -8.22 6.97 -13.78
CA ASP A 62 -8.75 6.01 -14.76
C ASP A 62 -8.12 4.62 -14.60
N LEU A 63 -6.83 4.55 -14.22
CA LEU A 63 -6.14 3.31 -13.86
C LEU A 63 -6.52 2.77 -12.46
N GLY A 64 -7.27 3.53 -11.67
CA GLY A 64 -7.63 3.18 -10.29
C GLY A 64 -6.47 3.29 -9.28
N ILE A 65 -5.35 3.89 -9.64
CA ILE A 65 -4.19 4.15 -8.76
C ILE A 65 -4.51 5.27 -7.76
N VAL A 66 -5.32 6.23 -8.20
CA VAL A 66 -5.76 7.39 -7.43
C VAL A 66 -7.27 7.36 -7.27
N THR A 67 -7.77 7.72 -6.10
CA THR A 67 -9.18 8.03 -5.89
C THR A 67 -9.36 9.54 -6.06
N ARG A 68 -10.18 9.93 -7.03
CA ARG A 68 -10.58 11.32 -7.25
C ARG A 68 -11.84 11.62 -6.44
N HIS A 69 -11.83 12.73 -5.72
CA HIS A 69 -12.97 13.25 -4.97
C HIS A 69 -13.50 14.51 -5.64
N ASP A 70 -14.75 14.46 -6.09
CA ASP A 70 -15.44 15.57 -6.74
C ASP A 70 -15.92 16.63 -5.73
N GLY A 71 -14.94 17.33 -5.14
CA GLY A 71 -15.13 18.51 -4.26
C GLY A 71 -14.83 19.83 -4.96
N HIS A 72 -14.94 20.94 -4.22
CA HIS A 72 -14.48 22.27 -4.62
C HIS A 72 -13.45 22.81 -3.61
N PRO A 73 -12.14 22.71 -3.88
CA PRO A 73 -11.51 22.14 -5.09
C PRO A 73 -11.53 20.60 -5.14
N THR A 74 -11.36 20.03 -6.34
CA THR A 74 -11.17 18.58 -6.54
C THR A 74 -9.88 18.12 -5.85
N THR A 75 -9.96 16.99 -5.14
CA THR A 75 -8.82 16.37 -4.46
C THR A 75 -8.60 14.94 -4.94
N TYR A 76 -7.40 14.45 -4.67
CA TYR A 76 -6.88 13.18 -5.09
C TYR A 76 -6.16 12.53 -3.92
N GLU A 77 -6.40 11.24 -3.71
CA GLU A 77 -5.68 10.44 -2.72
C GLU A 77 -5.21 9.13 -3.35
N ARG A 78 -4.19 8.51 -2.76
CA ARG A 78 -3.76 7.17 -3.17
C ARG A 78 -4.91 6.19 -2.95
N ASN A 79 -5.21 5.36 -3.95
CA ASN A 79 -6.17 4.29 -3.78
C ASN A 79 -5.53 3.10 -3.04
N ASP A 80 -5.56 3.13 -1.71
CA ASP A 80 -4.99 2.07 -0.88
C ASP A 80 -5.59 0.69 -1.16
N ALA A 81 -6.87 0.63 -1.55
CA ALA A 81 -7.52 -0.63 -1.90
C ALA A 81 -6.90 -1.26 -3.16
N TYR A 82 -6.55 -0.45 -4.17
CA TYR A 82 -5.85 -0.92 -5.37
C TYR A 82 -4.48 -1.52 -5.04
N PHE A 83 -3.67 -0.83 -4.23
CA PHE A 83 -2.34 -1.33 -3.85
C PHE A 83 -2.42 -2.59 -2.97
N GLN A 84 -3.40 -2.66 -2.06
CA GLN A 84 -3.62 -3.85 -1.26
C GLN A 84 -4.05 -5.04 -2.13
N TRP A 85 -4.98 -4.82 -3.07
CA TRP A 85 -5.37 -5.84 -4.04
C TRP A 85 -4.16 -6.30 -4.86
N ARG A 86 -3.36 -5.38 -5.40
CA ARG A 86 -2.17 -5.71 -6.21
C ARG A 86 -1.17 -6.54 -5.41
N ARG A 87 -0.91 -6.18 -4.15
CA ARG A 87 0.00 -6.94 -3.27
C ARG A 87 -0.52 -8.35 -2.98
N ILE A 88 -1.82 -8.50 -2.71
CA ILE A 88 -2.42 -9.82 -2.47
C ILE A 88 -2.35 -10.71 -3.72
N ASN A 89 -2.65 -10.16 -4.90
CA ASN A 89 -2.55 -10.90 -6.16
C ASN A 89 -1.11 -11.34 -6.44
N GLN A 90 -0.14 -10.46 -6.17
CA GLN A 90 1.27 -10.81 -6.30
C GLN A 90 1.63 -11.98 -5.37
N LEU A 91 1.28 -11.91 -4.09
CA LEU A 91 1.53 -12.99 -3.13
C LEU A 91 0.89 -14.31 -3.58
N ALA A 92 -0.35 -14.28 -4.09
CA ALA A 92 -1.05 -15.47 -4.59
C ALA A 92 -0.44 -16.04 -5.89
N ALA A 93 0.23 -15.20 -6.69
CA ALA A 93 0.90 -15.62 -7.92
C ALA A 93 2.29 -16.22 -7.66
N GLU A 94 3.02 -15.64 -6.70
CA GLU A 94 4.42 -15.98 -6.42
C GLU A 94 4.59 -17.13 -5.42
N HIS A 95 3.55 -17.46 -4.64
CA HIS A 95 3.61 -18.50 -3.60
C HIS A 95 2.56 -19.60 -3.79
N THR A 96 2.91 -20.79 -3.34
CA THR A 96 1.99 -21.93 -3.17
C THR A 96 1.09 -21.74 -1.94
N VAL A 97 -0.01 -22.49 -1.88
CA VAL A 97 -0.91 -22.49 -0.71
C VAL A 97 -0.17 -22.85 0.59
N ASP A 98 0.75 -23.82 0.54
CA ASP A 98 1.51 -24.27 1.70
C ASP A 98 2.50 -23.21 2.20
N GLU A 99 3.22 -22.53 1.29
CA GLU A 99 4.11 -21.42 1.65
C GLU A 99 3.33 -20.26 2.27
N LEU A 100 2.19 -19.89 1.69
CA LEU A 100 1.33 -18.84 2.25
C LEU A 100 0.82 -19.24 3.65
N GLN A 101 0.45 -20.51 3.84
CA GLN A 101 0.01 -21.02 5.14
C GLN A 101 1.12 -20.98 6.19
N GLU A 102 2.37 -21.29 5.82
CA GLU A 102 3.51 -21.23 6.72
C GLU A 102 3.84 -19.79 7.14
N HIS A 103 3.75 -18.84 6.20
CA HIS A 103 3.86 -17.42 6.52
C HIS A 103 2.75 -16.96 7.49
N VAL A 104 1.50 -17.38 7.27
CA VAL A 104 0.39 -17.05 8.20
C VAL A 104 0.65 -17.60 9.59
N ARG A 105 1.16 -18.83 9.73
CA ARG A 105 1.51 -19.42 11.03
C ARG A 105 2.62 -18.64 11.72
N THR A 106 3.70 -18.35 11.00
CA THR A 106 4.83 -17.56 11.53
C THR A 106 4.38 -16.21 12.06
N LEU A 107 3.56 -15.49 11.28
CA LEU A 107 3.01 -14.20 11.71
C LEU A 107 2.03 -14.35 12.87
N THR A 108 1.27 -15.44 12.93
CA THR A 108 0.37 -15.72 14.06
C THR A 108 1.17 -15.91 15.35
N THR A 109 2.25 -16.69 15.33
CA THR A 109 3.14 -16.84 16.50
C THR A 109 3.71 -15.49 16.94
N ARG A 110 4.27 -14.70 16.01
CA ARG A 110 4.80 -13.36 16.33
C ARG A 110 3.73 -12.44 16.94
N ILE A 111 2.50 -12.50 16.44
CA ILE A 111 1.37 -11.73 16.98
C ILE A 111 1.05 -12.17 18.40
N THR A 112 1.02 -13.48 18.66
CA THR A 112 0.78 -14.03 20.00
C THR A 112 1.89 -13.64 20.97
N ASP A 113 3.15 -13.66 20.55
CA ASP A 113 4.26 -13.20 21.40
C ASP A 113 4.09 -11.74 21.84
N TYR A 114 3.62 -10.85 20.96
CA TYR A 114 3.28 -9.47 21.33
C TYR A 114 2.03 -9.38 22.22
N GLU A 115 1.00 -10.18 21.94
CA GLU A 115 -0.23 -10.24 22.76
C GLU A 115 0.10 -10.65 24.20
N ASP A 116 0.95 -11.66 24.36
CA ASP A 116 1.44 -12.13 25.67
C ASP A 116 2.36 -11.11 26.35
N THR A 117 3.22 -10.43 25.57
CA THR A 117 4.17 -9.44 26.09
C THR A 117 3.47 -8.22 26.70
N TYR A 118 2.38 -7.78 26.08
CA TYR A 118 1.67 -6.56 26.47
C TYR A 118 0.33 -6.82 27.17
N ASP A 119 -0.04 -8.10 27.39
CA ASP A 119 -1.34 -8.53 27.92
C ASP A 119 -2.52 -7.83 27.22
N ALA A 120 -2.45 -7.78 25.88
CA ALA A 120 -3.38 -7.01 25.05
C ALA A 120 -3.72 -7.77 23.78
N THR A 121 -4.92 -7.59 23.23
CA THR A 121 -5.33 -8.26 21.98
C THR A 121 -4.99 -7.48 20.71
N THR A 122 -4.63 -6.20 20.86
CA THR A 122 -4.27 -5.30 19.76
C THR A 122 -3.26 -4.26 20.21
N PRO A 123 -2.37 -3.78 19.33
CA PRO A 123 -1.38 -2.76 19.68
C PRO A 123 -2.03 -1.45 20.16
N ALA A 124 -3.19 -1.08 19.62
CA ALA A 124 -3.92 0.12 20.03
C ALA A 124 -4.56 0.04 21.44
N ALA A 125 -4.56 -1.15 22.07
CA ALA A 125 -5.07 -1.33 23.43
C ALA A 125 -3.96 -1.17 24.50
N VAL A 126 -2.70 -1.04 24.07
CA VAL A 126 -1.56 -0.87 24.98
C VAL A 126 -1.38 0.61 25.28
N ASP A 127 -1.30 0.95 26.57
CA ASP A 127 -0.77 2.24 26.99
C ASP A 127 0.76 2.17 26.96
N ALA A 128 1.36 2.84 25.96
CA ALA A 128 2.80 2.81 25.75
C ALA A 128 3.59 3.47 26.89
N VAL A 129 2.99 4.44 27.59
CA VAL A 129 3.64 5.11 28.72
C VAL A 129 3.68 4.16 29.90
N ASP A 130 2.53 3.59 30.28
CA ASP A 130 2.45 2.64 31.39
C ASP A 130 3.32 1.41 31.15
N ALA A 131 3.34 0.88 29.91
CA ALA A 131 4.16 -0.26 29.53
C ALA A 131 5.67 0.03 29.63
N ALA A 132 6.10 1.24 29.30
CA ALA A 132 7.50 1.65 29.43
C ALA A 132 7.89 1.92 30.89
N GLU A 133 7.02 2.56 31.68
CA GLU A 133 7.29 2.86 33.10
C GLU A 133 7.35 1.59 33.97
N THR A 134 6.60 0.55 33.59
CA THR A 134 6.57 -0.74 34.30
C THR A 134 7.68 -1.69 33.85
N SER A 135 8.40 -1.36 32.78
CA SER A 135 9.49 -2.19 32.25
C SER A 135 10.85 -1.70 32.75
N ASP A 136 11.66 -2.62 33.30
CA ASP A 136 13.07 -2.34 33.61
C ASP A 136 13.99 -2.44 32.36
N GLU A 137 13.50 -3.01 31.26
CA GLU A 137 14.31 -3.38 30.10
C GLU A 137 13.96 -2.60 28.81
N ARG A 138 12.70 -2.14 28.67
CA ARG A 138 12.24 -1.45 27.46
C ARG A 138 12.06 0.03 27.70
N THR A 139 12.63 0.83 26.81
CA THR A 139 12.35 2.26 26.74
C THR A 139 11.00 2.51 26.07
N ILE A 140 10.49 3.74 26.18
CA ILE A 140 9.27 4.14 25.47
C ILE A 140 9.42 4.02 23.95
N ASP A 141 10.62 4.26 23.40
CA ASP A 141 10.91 4.10 21.98
C ASP A 141 10.85 2.62 21.56
N ASP A 142 11.36 1.71 22.39
CA ASP A 142 11.26 0.26 22.14
C ASP A 142 9.80 -0.20 22.13
N VAL A 143 8.99 0.28 23.08
CA VAL A 143 7.56 -0.01 23.14
C VAL A 143 6.86 0.49 21.88
N TYR A 144 7.10 1.73 21.44
CA TYR A 144 6.51 2.23 20.20
C TYR A 144 6.94 1.42 18.97
N SER A 145 8.20 1.00 18.92
CA SER A 145 8.71 0.13 17.84
C SER A 145 7.98 -1.22 17.83
N ASP A 146 7.82 -1.86 19.00
CA ASP A 146 7.09 -3.12 19.13
C ASP A 146 5.63 -2.99 18.70
N LEU A 147 4.94 -1.92 19.11
CA LEU A 147 3.54 -1.70 18.73
C LEU A 147 3.40 -1.49 17.21
N ALA A 148 4.33 -0.79 16.58
CA ALA A 148 4.37 -0.60 15.13
C ALA A 148 4.65 -1.92 14.38
N ASP A 149 5.59 -2.72 14.88
CA ASP A 149 5.92 -4.04 14.35
C ASP A 149 4.76 -5.02 14.50
N TRP A 150 4.09 -5.00 15.64
CA TRP A 150 2.90 -5.81 15.90
C TRP A 150 1.75 -5.44 14.96
N ALA A 151 1.48 -4.14 14.79
CA ALA A 151 0.50 -3.66 13.82
C ALA A 151 0.83 -4.14 12.39
N THR A 152 2.10 -4.04 12.00
CA THR A 152 2.60 -4.50 10.71
C THR A 152 2.40 -6.01 10.53
N ALA A 153 2.76 -6.82 11.53
CA ALA A 153 2.59 -8.27 11.49
C ALA A 153 1.12 -8.67 11.32
N ARG A 154 0.19 -7.97 11.99
CA ARG A 154 -1.26 -8.21 11.85
C ARG A 154 -1.74 -7.92 10.43
N ASP A 155 -1.32 -6.79 9.87
CA ASP A 155 -1.66 -6.41 8.49
C ASP A 155 -1.08 -7.37 7.46
N GLU A 156 0.17 -7.78 7.63
CA GLU A 156 0.81 -8.79 6.78
C GLU A 156 0.06 -10.11 6.85
N ARG A 157 -0.26 -10.61 8.06
CA ARG A 157 -0.99 -11.86 8.22
C ARG A 157 -2.30 -11.85 7.46
N LYS A 158 -3.03 -10.73 7.53
CA LYS A 158 -4.29 -10.52 6.80
C LYS A 158 -4.09 -10.56 5.28
N ARG A 159 -3.01 -10.00 4.75
CA ARG A 159 -2.67 -10.06 3.32
C ARG A 159 -2.34 -11.49 2.89
N TYR A 160 -1.50 -12.19 3.65
CA TYR A 160 -1.12 -13.58 3.37
C TYR A 160 -2.32 -14.52 3.44
N GLU A 161 -3.22 -14.37 4.42
CA GLU A 161 -4.42 -15.20 4.51
C GLU A 161 -5.37 -14.96 3.33
N ARG A 162 -5.53 -13.70 2.87
CA ARG A 162 -6.31 -13.41 1.66
C ARG A 162 -5.67 -13.99 0.41
N ALA A 163 -4.35 -13.89 0.28
CA ALA A 163 -3.62 -14.49 -0.85
C ALA A 163 -3.80 -16.01 -0.87
N ARG A 164 -3.74 -16.67 0.30
CA ARG A 164 -3.98 -18.11 0.46
C ARG A 164 -5.38 -18.51 0.00
N GLN A 165 -6.41 -17.79 0.45
CA GLN A 165 -7.80 -18.05 0.04
C GLN A 165 -8.00 -17.88 -1.46
N GLN A 166 -7.41 -16.84 -2.05
CA GLN A 166 -7.46 -16.61 -3.49
C GLN A 166 -6.77 -17.74 -4.27
N ARG A 167 -5.59 -18.18 -3.82
CA ARG A 167 -4.84 -19.25 -4.48
C ARG A 167 -5.55 -20.60 -4.40
N ALA A 168 -6.07 -20.96 -3.23
CA ALA A 168 -6.84 -22.19 -3.03
C ALA A 168 -8.14 -22.21 -3.87
N GLY A 169 -8.81 -21.05 -4.00
CA GLY A 169 -9.97 -20.91 -4.89
C GLY A 169 -9.61 -21.17 -6.35
N ALA A 170 -8.52 -20.57 -6.84
CA ALA A 170 -8.06 -20.75 -8.22
C ALA A 170 -7.68 -22.21 -8.56
N GLU A 171 -7.08 -22.94 -7.61
CA GLU A 171 -6.74 -24.36 -7.80
C GLU A 171 -8.00 -25.25 -7.84
N THR A 172 -9.04 -24.90 -7.09
CA THR A 172 -10.33 -25.63 -7.09
C THR A 172 -11.09 -25.44 -8.40
N ASP A 173 -11.08 -24.23 -8.96
CA ASP A 173 -11.71 -23.93 -10.24
C ASP A 173 -11.02 -24.66 -11.40
N GLN A 174 -9.69 -24.77 -11.38
CA GLN A 174 -8.92 -25.52 -12.38
C GLN A 174 -9.16 -27.03 -12.32
N ALA A 175 -9.46 -27.59 -11.14
CA ALA A 175 -9.76 -29.01 -10.99
C ALA A 175 -11.20 -29.38 -11.42
N SER A 176 -12.08 -28.38 -11.56
CA SER A 176 -13.52 -28.58 -11.85
C SER A 176 -13.89 -28.34 -13.32
N GLY A 177 -12.98 -27.84 -14.16
CA GLY A 177 -13.18 -27.58 -15.58
C GLY A 177 -12.51 -28.61 -16.47
#